data_AF-A0AA35RGZ2-F1
#
_entry.id   AF-A0AA35RGZ2-F1
#
_cell.length_a   1.000
_cell.length_b   1.000
_cell.length_c   1.000
_cell.angle_alpha   90.00
_cell.angle_beta   90.00
_cell.angle_gamma   90.00
#
_symmetry.space_group_name_H-M   'P 1'
#
loop_
_entity.id
_entity.type
_entity.pdbx_description
1 polymer ?
#
loop_
_entity_poly.entity_id
_entity_poly.type
_entity_poly.pdbx_seq_one_letter_code
_entity_poly.pdbx_strand_id
1 'polypeptide(L)'
;MPGILPIQGYRSLHNLTKLSKLEVPRNIMDAILPIKDDDAAIQKFGISFAVNMCKELLNSGLVNGLHFYTLNREVATISILTELGGGLHVVGDPLGQSLQPRVHLPPHHLTHPEHLLPRQPRR
;
A
#
# COMPACT_ATOMS: atom_id res chain seq x y z
N MET A 1 -11.95 3.61 -6.55
CA MET A 1 -10.81 2.72 -6.86
C MET A 1 -10.67 1.72 -5.73
N PRO A 2 -10.55 0.40 -5.99
CA PRO A 2 -10.37 -0.61 -4.96
C PRO A 2 -8.96 -0.53 -4.34
N GLY A 3 -8.92 -0.57 -3.00
CA GLY A 3 -7.68 -0.63 -2.23
C GLY A 3 -7.28 -2.06 -1.89
N ILE A 4 -6.03 -2.42 -2.14
CA ILE A 4 -5.47 -3.76 -1.95
C ILE A 4 -4.41 -3.68 -0.86
N LEU A 5 -4.60 -4.45 0.21
CA LEU A 5 -3.63 -4.60 1.29
C LEU A 5 -3.15 -6.05 1.35
N PRO A 6 -1.93 -6.33 0.85
CA PRO A 6 -1.37 -7.68 0.89
C PRO A 6 -1.16 -8.16 2.33
N ILE A 7 -1.48 -9.43 2.59
CA ILE A 7 -1.17 -10.07 3.88
C ILE A 7 0.33 -10.38 3.90
N GLN A 8 1.02 -9.89 4.93
CA GLN A 8 2.48 -9.98 5.04
C GLN A 8 2.97 -10.72 6.29
N GLY A 9 2.06 -11.20 7.13
CA GLY A 9 2.38 -11.89 8.39
C GLY A 9 1.18 -11.91 9.35
N TYR A 10 1.19 -12.86 10.29
CA TYR A 10 0.05 -13.10 11.19
C TYR A 10 -0.20 -11.91 12.12
N ARG A 11 0.86 -11.38 12.73
CA ARG A 11 0.77 -10.24 13.66
C ARG A 11 0.26 -8.97 12.98
N SER A 12 0.73 -8.70 11.75
CA SER A 12 0.28 -7.54 10.97
C SER A 12 -1.21 -7.64 10.65
N LEU A 13 -1.68 -8.81 10.21
CA LEU A 13 -3.10 -9.06 9.96
C LEU A 13 -3.96 -8.86 11.22
N HIS A 14 -3.53 -9.43 12.34
CA HIS A 14 -4.24 -9.31 13.61
C HIS A 14 -4.25 -7.88 14.18
N ASN A 15 -3.18 -7.11 13.99
CA ASN A 15 -3.15 -5.71 14.38
C ASN A 15 -4.08 -4.86 13.50
N LEU A 16 -4.09 -5.13 12.19
CA LEU A 16 -4.95 -4.43 11.25
C LEU A 16 -6.43 -4.65 11.59
N THR A 17 -6.85 -5.88 11.85
CA THR A 17 -8.26 -6.18 12.20
C THR A 17 -8.70 -5.48 13.47
N LYS A 18 -7.82 -5.39 14.47
CA LYS A 18 -8.09 -4.60 15.69
C LYS A 18 -8.29 -3.12 15.41
N LEU A 19 -7.50 -2.54 14.51
CA LEU A 19 -7.59 -1.11 14.17
C LEU A 19 -8.78 -0.81 13.27
N SER A 20 -9.11 -1.70 12.34
CA SER A 20 -10.16 -1.50 11.34
C SER A 20 -11.55 -1.96 11.80
N LYS A 21 -11.63 -2.71 12.91
CA LYS A 21 -12.86 -3.40 13.36
C LYS A 21 -13.46 -4.32 12.29
N LEU A 22 -12.62 -4.82 11.39
CA LEU A 22 -12.99 -5.79 10.37
C LEU A 22 -12.63 -7.20 10.83
N GLU A 23 -13.47 -8.16 10.46
CA GLU A 23 -13.21 -9.57 10.69
C GLU A 23 -12.50 -10.19 9.49
N VAL A 24 -11.54 -11.08 9.74
CA VAL A 24 -10.90 -11.86 8.68
C VAL A 24 -11.86 -12.99 8.28
N PRO A 25 -12.17 -13.16 6.98
CA PRO A 25 -12.90 -14.31 6.48
C PRO A 25 -12.32 -15.65 6.95
N ARG A 26 -13.18 -16.61 7.32
CA ARG A 26 -12.75 -17.91 7.88
C ARG A 26 -11.80 -18.67 6.97
N ASN A 27 -12.08 -18.70 5.67
CA ASN A 27 -11.23 -19.36 4.67
C ASN A 27 -9.78 -18.84 4.66
N ILE A 28 -9.56 -17.55 4.92
CA ILE A 28 -8.23 -16.94 5.01
C ILE A 28 -7.58 -17.35 6.34
N MET A 29 -8.34 -17.34 7.43
CA MET A 29 -7.83 -17.71 8.75
C MET A 29 -7.43 -19.19 8.82
N ASP A 30 -8.25 -20.08 8.26
CA ASP A 30 -7.99 -21.52 8.20
C ASP A 30 -6.73 -21.83 7.39
N ALA A 31 -6.43 -21.04 6.36
CA ALA A 31 -5.21 -21.18 5.56
C ALA A 31 -3.95 -20.65 6.29
N ILE A 32 -4.09 -19.60 7.10
CA ILE A 32 -2.96 -18.94 7.79
C ILE A 32 -2.64 -19.61 9.12
N LEU A 33 -3.62 -20.10 9.86
CA LEU A 33 -3.44 -20.62 11.22
C LEU A 33 -2.40 -21.76 11.32
N PRO A 34 -2.32 -22.71 10.37
CA PRO A 34 -1.29 -23.75 10.37
C PRO A 34 0.14 -23.22 10.15
N ILE A 35 0.28 -22.04 9.53
CA ILE A 35 1.55 -21.40 9.19
C ILE A 35 1.77 -20.09 9.98
N LYS A 36 1.04 -19.89 11.08
CA LYS A 36 0.97 -18.62 11.82
C LYS A 36 2.34 -18.10 12.31
N ASP A 37 3.30 -19.01 12.51
CA ASP A 37 4.65 -18.73 13.03
C ASP A 37 5.70 -18.64 11.90
N ASP A 38 5.30 -18.77 10.63
CA ASP A 38 6.15 -18.65 9.44
C ASP A 38 5.68 -17.45 8.58
N ASP A 39 6.24 -16.27 8.87
CA ASP A 39 5.92 -15.05 8.14
C ASP A 39 6.23 -15.15 6.64
N ALA A 40 7.22 -15.95 6.23
CA ALA A 40 7.56 -16.12 4.82
C ALA A 40 6.49 -16.94 4.09
N ALA A 41 6.01 -18.03 4.70
CA ALA A 41 4.89 -18.81 4.19
C ALA A 41 3.60 -17.96 4.12
N ILE A 42 3.32 -17.15 5.14
CA ILE A 42 2.15 -16.26 5.15
C ILE A 42 2.26 -15.20 4.06
N GLN A 43 3.43 -14.59 3.88
CA GLN A 43 3.65 -13.61 2.82
C GLN A 43 3.42 -14.24 1.44
N LYS A 44 3.94 -15.44 1.20
CA LYS A 44 3.72 -16.18 -0.06
C LYS A 44 2.22 -16.45 -0.30
N PHE A 45 1.50 -16.89 0.73
CA PHE A 45 0.05 -17.06 0.67
C PHE A 45 -0.66 -15.73 0.35
N GLY A 46 -0.30 -14.65 1.05
CA GLY A 46 -0.88 -13.32 0.87
C GLY A 46 -0.66 -12.73 -0.52
N ILE A 47 0.53 -12.94 -1.10
CA ILE A 47 0.84 -12.57 -2.49
C ILE A 47 -0.10 -13.31 -3.45
N SER A 48 -0.13 -14.65 -3.37
CA SER A 48 -0.95 -15.46 -4.28
C SER A 48 -2.44 -15.13 -4.17
N PHE A 49 -2.93 -14.95 -2.95
CA PHE A 49 -4.32 -14.54 -2.69
C PHE A 49 -4.63 -13.17 -3.29
N ALA A 50 -3.76 -12.18 -3.09
CA ALA A 50 -3.94 -10.85 -3.62
C ALA A 50 -3.86 -10.83 -5.17
N VAL A 51 -2.97 -11.60 -5.78
CA VAL A 51 -2.89 -11.74 -7.25
C VAL A 51 -4.22 -12.25 -7.80
N ASN A 52 -4.79 -13.31 -7.23
CA ASN A 52 -6.06 -13.87 -7.69
C ASN A 52 -7.20 -12.86 -7.55
N MET A 53 -7.31 -12.19 -6.40
CA MET A 53 -8.31 -11.13 -6.18
C MET A 53 -8.14 -9.97 -7.17
N CYS A 54 -6.91 -9.52 -7.43
CA CYS A 54 -6.63 -8.47 -8.40
C CYS A 54 -7.01 -8.89 -9.82
N LYS A 55 -6.74 -10.14 -10.22
CA LYS A 55 -7.16 -10.70 -11.52
C LYS A 55 -8.68 -10.70 -11.65
N GLU A 56 -9.40 -11.15 -10.63
CA GLU A 56 -10.87 -11.14 -10.62
C GLU A 56 -11.42 -9.72 -10.77
N LEU A 57 -10.88 -8.76 -10.01
CA LEU A 57 -11.27 -7.37 -10.09
C LEU A 57 -11.02 -6.80 -11.49
N LEU A 58 -9.81 -6.95 -12.04
CA LEU A 58 -9.46 -6.43 -13.37
C LEU A 58 -10.28 -7.09 -14.48
N ASN A 59 -10.51 -8.41 -14.40
CA ASN A 59 -11.30 -9.16 -15.39
C ASN A 59 -12.80 -8.84 -15.33
N SER A 60 -13.29 -8.25 -14.23
CA SER A 60 -14.70 -7.85 -14.13
C SER A 60 -15.09 -6.72 -15.10
N GLY A 61 -14.12 -5.95 -15.60
CA GLY A 61 -14.35 -4.76 -16.42
C GLY A 61 -14.95 -3.57 -15.67
N LEU A 62 -15.24 -3.70 -14.36
CA LEU A 62 -15.82 -2.64 -13.52
C LEU A 62 -14.77 -1.69 -12.95
N VAL A 63 -13.50 -2.10 -12.94
CA VAL A 63 -12.39 -1.33 -12.38
C VAL A 63 -11.34 -1.07 -13.45
N ASN A 64 -10.78 0.13 -13.41
CA ASN A 64 -9.76 0.60 -14.34
C ASN A 64 -8.38 0.77 -13.67
N GLY A 65 -8.26 0.40 -12.39
CA GLY A 65 -7.03 0.55 -11.62
C GLY A 65 -7.15 0.01 -10.21
N LEU A 66 -6.00 -0.21 -9.58
CA LEU A 66 -5.85 -0.75 -8.23
C LEU A 66 -4.98 0.19 -7.39
N HIS A 67 -5.29 0.35 -6.10
CA HIS A 67 -4.46 1.12 -5.16
C HIS A 67 -3.84 0.18 -4.12
N PHE A 68 -2.51 0.10 -4.02
CA PHE A 68 -1.83 -0.80 -3.09
C PHE A 68 -1.41 -0.07 -1.81
N TYR A 69 -1.81 -0.60 -0.65
CA TYR A 69 -1.29 -0.20 0.65
C TYR A 69 -0.01 -0.99 0.94
N THR A 70 1.14 -0.34 0.74
CA THR A 70 2.46 -0.98 0.88
C THR A 70 2.90 -1.13 2.34
N LEU A 71 2.39 -0.27 3.25
CA LEU A 71 2.82 -0.19 4.64
C LEU A 71 4.35 -0.10 4.81
N ASN A 72 5.00 0.69 3.94
CA ASN A 72 6.46 0.85 3.87
C ASN A 72 7.21 -0.46 3.58
N ARG A 73 6.57 -1.43 2.93
CA ARG A 73 7.14 -2.71 2.50
C ARG A 73 6.82 -2.97 1.04
N GLU A 74 7.86 -3.13 0.25
CA GLU A 74 7.80 -3.20 -1.21
C GLU A 74 7.64 -4.62 -1.74
N VAL A 75 8.25 -5.62 -1.07
CA VAL A 75 8.38 -7.00 -1.58
C VAL A 75 7.06 -7.59 -2.04
N ALA A 76 6.04 -7.63 -1.17
CA ALA A 76 4.75 -8.21 -1.52
C ALA A 76 4.05 -7.47 -2.67
N THR A 77 4.13 -6.13 -2.68
CA THR A 77 3.49 -5.31 -3.72
C THR A 77 4.16 -5.51 -5.07
N ILE A 78 5.50 -5.53 -5.10
CA ILE A 78 6.27 -5.78 -6.32
C ILE A 78 5.94 -7.18 -6.86
N SER A 79 5.96 -8.21 -6.02
CA SER A 79 5.62 -9.58 -6.43
C SER A 79 4.23 -9.66 -7.04
N ILE A 80 3.23 -9.03 -6.44
CA ILE A 80 1.86 -8.99 -6.99
C ILE A 80 1.84 -8.31 -8.36
N LEU A 81 2.48 -7.15 -8.50
CA LEU A 81 2.51 -6.42 -9.78
C LEU A 81 3.20 -7.24 -10.88
N THR A 82 4.33 -7.88 -10.57
CA THR A 82 5.05 -8.78 -11.47
C THR A 82 4.16 -9.92 -11.94
N GLU A 83 3.44 -10.58 -11.03
CA GLU A 83 2.55 -11.70 -11.36
C GLU A 83 1.28 -11.29 -12.13
N LEU A 84 0.83 -10.04 -11.98
CA LEU A 84 -0.30 -9.49 -12.74
C LEU A 84 0.07 -9.15 -14.19
N GLY A 85 1.33 -9.29 -14.59
CA GLY A 85 1.80 -8.83 -15.90
C GLY A 85 1.84 -7.30 -16.01
N GLY A 86 1.63 -6.61 -14.88
CA GLY A 86 1.98 -5.20 -14.72
C GLY A 86 3.49 -5.14 -14.67
N GLY A 87 4.13 -5.32 -15.84
CA GLY A 87 5.56 -5.13 -15.97
C GLY A 87 5.91 -3.82 -15.32
N LEU A 88 6.69 -3.88 -14.25
CA LEU A 88 7.40 -2.72 -13.76
C LEU A 88 8.38 -2.41 -14.89
N HIS A 89 7.96 -1.58 -15.85
CA HIS A 89 8.91 -0.89 -16.69
C HIS A 89 9.61 0.06 -15.71
N VAL A 90 10.64 -0.46 -15.05
CA VAL A 90 11.68 0.39 -14.52
C VAL A 90 12.24 1.04 -15.77
N VAL A 91 11.78 2.25 -16.08
CA VAL A 91 12.53 3.15 -16.95
C VAL A 91 13.80 3.41 -16.18
N GLY A 92 14.74 2.48 -16.28
CA GLY A 92 16.11 2.68 -15.88
C GLY A 92 16.60 3.79 -16.77
N ASP A 93 16.80 4.96 -16.16
CA ASP A 93 17.48 6.09 -16.77
C ASP A 93 18.63 5.61 -17.66
N PRO A 94 18.67 5.95 -18.95
CA PRO A 94 19.87 5.77 -19.75
C PRO A 94 21.03 6.69 -19.31
N LEU A 95 20.88 7.47 -18.23
CA LEU A 95 21.78 8.58 -17.85
C LEU A 95 22.15 8.68 -16.35
N GLY A 96 21.88 7.68 -15.51
CA GLY A 96 22.48 7.62 -14.17
C GLY A 96 22.29 8.86 -13.27
N GLN A 97 21.10 9.47 -13.24
CA GLN A 97 20.78 10.53 -12.29
C GLN A 97 19.75 10.07 -11.26
N SER A 98 20.15 10.19 -10.00
CA SER A 98 19.38 9.85 -8.81
C SER A 98 18.03 10.58 -8.74
N LEU A 99 17.02 9.80 -8.35
CA LEU A 99 15.63 10.16 -8.06
C LEU A 99 15.43 11.46 -7.28
N GLN A 100 14.51 12.30 -7.78
CA GLN A 100 13.44 12.91 -6.98
C GLN A 100 12.20 13.08 -7.87
N PRO A 101 11.02 12.53 -7.54
CA PRO A 101 9.78 13.01 -8.13
C PRO A 101 9.49 14.40 -7.58
N ARG A 102 9.97 15.44 -8.29
CA ARG A 102 9.58 16.82 -8.02
C ARG A 102 8.15 17.00 -8.51
N VAL A 103 7.16 16.70 -7.67
CA VAL A 103 5.84 17.30 -7.83
C VAL A 103 6.05 18.79 -7.57
N HIS A 104 6.18 19.59 -8.63
CA HIS A 104 6.11 21.04 -8.52
C HIS A 104 4.69 21.40 -8.12
N LEU A 105 4.44 21.44 -6.81
CA LEU A 105 3.26 22.10 -6.28
C LEU A 105 3.42 23.59 -6.64
N PRO A 106 2.50 24.20 -7.41
CA PRO A 106 2.58 25.63 -7.67
C PRO A 106 2.54 26.35 -6.32
N PRO A 107 3.30 27.46 -6.14
CA PRO A 107 3.26 28.21 -4.89
C PRO A 107 1.84 28.72 -4.70
N HIS A 108 1.12 28.17 -3.74
CA HIS A 108 -0.13 28.74 -3.27
C HIS A 108 0.18 30.18 -2.82
N HIS A 109 -0.36 31.16 -3.53
CA HIS A 109 -0.28 32.57 -3.16
C HIS A 109 -0.91 32.76 -1.79
N LEU A 110 -0.06 32.80 -0.75
CA LEU A 110 -0.39 33.39 0.55
C LEU A 110 -0.45 34.91 0.37
N THR A 111 -1.55 35.40 -0.18
CA THR A 111 -1.93 36.82 -0.08
C THR A 111 -2.99 36.95 1.00
N HIS A 112 -2.57 37.15 2.25
CA HIS A 112 -3.35 37.91 3.22
C HIS A 112 -2.40 38.77 4.08
N PRO A 113 -2.56 40.10 4.09
CA PRO A 113 -1.73 41.00 4.87
C PRO A 113 -2.23 41.13 6.31
N GLU A 114 -1.27 41.33 7.22
CA GLU A 114 -1.37 42.00 8.53
C GLU A 114 -2.44 41.57 9.56
N HIS A 115 -1.99 40.91 10.63
CA HIS A 115 -2.20 41.45 11.98
C HIS A 115 -1.08 41.01 12.93
N LEU A 116 -0.23 41.98 13.26
CA LEU A 116 0.74 41.93 14.34
C LEU A 116 -0.03 41.87 15.67
N LEU A 117 0.01 40.74 16.37
CA LEU A 117 -0.32 40.70 17.80
C LEU A 117 0.94 40.27 18.57
N PRO A 118 1.44 41.09 19.51
CA PRO A 118 2.65 40.78 20.25
C PRO A 118 2.41 39.58 21.17
N ARG A 119 3.27 38.56 21.05
CA ARG A 119 3.26 37.39 21.94
C ARG A 119 3.62 37.85 23.35
N GLN A 120 2.67 37.73 24.28
CA GLN A 120 2.93 37.84 25.72
C GLN A 120 3.88 36.71 26.16
N PRO A 121 4.88 36.98 27.02
CA PRO A 121 5.76 35.95 27.55
C PRO A 121 4.99 35.04 28.52
N ARG A 122 5.06 33.73 28.30
CA ARG A 122 4.51 32.73 29.23
C ARG A 122 5.29 32.81 30.56
N ARG A 123 4.58 33.03 31.66
CA ARG A 123 5.05 32.67 33.01
C ARG A 123 4.97 31.16 33.20
#